data_AF-A0A7W4A603-F1
#
_entry.id   AF-A0A7W4A603-F1
#
_cell.length_a   1.000
_cell.length_b   1.000
_cell.length_c   1.000
_cell.angle_alpha   90.00
_cell.angle_beta   90.00
_cell.angle_gamma   90.00
#
_symmetry.space_group_name_H-M   'P 1'
#
loop_
_entity.id
_entity.type
_entity.pdbx_description
1 polymer ?
#
loop_
_entity_poly.entity_id
_entity_poly.type
_entity_poly.pdbx_seq_one_letter_code
_entity_poly.pdbx_strand_id
1 'polypeptide(L)' 'MTQSRQSQVSLTDTPYYHCISRCVRRAYLCGEDKYTGQSFEHRRQWMVERMHQL' A
#
# COMPACT_ATOMS: atom_id res chain seq x y z
N MET A 1 -0.63 -26.17 2.79
CA MET A 1 -1.20 -25.39 1.67
C MET A 1 -0.91 -23.91 1.89
N THR A 2 -0.54 -23.18 0.85
CA THR A 2 -0.34 -21.73 0.90
C THR A 2 -1.70 -21.02 0.88
N GLN A 3 -1.95 -20.15 1.85
CA GLN A 3 -3.15 -19.31 1.91
C GLN A 3 -2.82 -17.88 1.48
N SER A 4 -3.83 -17.15 1.00
CA SER A 4 -3.65 -15.75 0.61
C SER A 4 -3.42 -14.89 1.86
N ARG A 5 -2.50 -13.92 1.79
CA ARG A 5 -2.23 -13.00 2.91
C ARG A 5 -3.49 -12.30 3.43
N GLN A 6 -4.45 -12.02 2.55
CA GLN A 6 -5.73 -11.42 2.94
C GLN A 6 -6.55 -12.32 3.86
N SER A 7 -6.52 -13.64 3.67
CA SER A 7 -7.21 -14.59 4.55
C SER A 7 -6.52 -14.82 5.90
N GLN A 8 -5.30 -14.32 6.05
CA GLN A 8 -4.46 -14.53 7.23
C GLN A 8 -4.35 -13.28 8.12
N VAL A 9 -5.00 -12.18 7.72
CA VAL A 9 -4.83 -10.86 8.33
C VAL A 9 -6.19 -10.26 8.64
N SER A 10 -6.38 -9.83 9.89
CA SER A 10 -7.57 -9.10 10.32
C SER A 10 -7.43 -7.62 9.98
N LEU A 11 -8.28 -7.11 9.08
CA LEU A 11 -8.32 -5.68 8.77
C LEU A 11 -8.91 -4.87 9.93
N THR A 12 -9.77 -5.46 10.75
CA THR A 12 -10.29 -4.81 11.96
C THR A 12 -9.17 -4.51 12.95
N ASP A 13 -8.27 -5.48 13.15
CA ASP A 13 -7.16 -5.32 14.10
C ASP A 13 -5.95 -4.61 13.46
N THR A 14 -5.81 -4.68 12.12
CA THR A 14 -4.69 -4.09 11.38
C THR A 14 -5.16 -3.32 10.11
N PRO A 15 -5.89 -2.20 10.29
CA PRO A 15 -6.57 -1.50 9.19
C PRO A 15 -5.64 -0.96 8.09
N TYR A 16 -4.35 -0.81 8.39
CA TYR A 16 -3.35 -0.31 7.45
C TYR A 16 -2.40 -1.37 6.90
N TYR A 17 -2.63 -2.66 7.17
CA TYR A 17 -1.73 -3.75 6.76
C TYR A 17 -1.41 -3.72 5.26
N HIS A 18 -2.42 -3.50 4.41
CA HIS A 18 -2.24 -3.49 2.97
C HIS A 18 -1.43 -2.30 2.47
N CYS A 19 -1.62 -1.10 3.04
CA CYS A 19 -0.84 0.08 2.71
C CYS A 19 0.63 -0.11 3.12
N ILE A 20 0.87 -0.58 4.34
CA ILE A 20 2.22 -0.82 4.87
C ILE A 20 2.93 -1.92 4.05
N SER A 21 2.26 -3.03 3.76
CA SER A 21 2.82 -4.12 2.95
C SER A 21 3.24 -3.66 1.54
N ARG A 22 2.56 -2.67 0.96
CA ARG A 22 2.89 -2.11 -0.36
C ARG A 22 4.06 -1.13 -0.26
N CYS A 23 4.16 -0.33 0.80
CA CYS A 23 5.34 0.49 1.09
C CYS A 23 6.61 -0.36 1.25
N VAL A 24 6.55 -1.40 2.08
CA VAL A 24 7.71 -2.28 2.38
C VAL A 24 8.21 -3.01 1.13
N ARG A 25 7.31 -3.32 0.18
CA ARG A 25 7.67 -3.92 -1.12
C ARG A 25 8.15 -2.92 -2.18
N ARG A 26 8.50 -1.69 -1.79
CA ARG A 26 8.96 -0.62 -2.69
C ARG A 26 7.97 -0.36 -3.84
N ALA A 27 6.67 -0.42 -3.59
CA ALA A 27 5.68 -0.08 -4.60
C ALA A 27 5.61 1.44 -4.89
N TYR A 28 6.34 2.26 -4.13
CA TYR A 28 6.43 3.72 -4.23
C TYR A 28 5.04 4.40 -4.27
N LEU A 29 4.24 4.20 -3.21
CA LEU A 29 2.81 4.59 -3.21
C LEU A 29 2.56 6.08 -3.54
N CYS A 30 3.46 6.97 -3.12
CA CYS A 30 3.51 8.38 -3.50
C CYS A 30 4.95 8.91 -3.35
N GLY A 31 5.23 10.13 -3.82
CA GLY A 31 6.56 10.72 -3.78
C GLY A 31 7.48 10.31 -4.94
N GLU A 32 8.73 10.77 -4.88
CA GLU A 32 9.74 10.55 -5.91
C GLU A 32 10.69 9.40 -5.50
N ASP A 33 10.92 8.46 -6.42
CA ASP A 33 11.94 7.44 -6.25
C ASP A 33 13.33 8.03 -6.50
N LYS A 34 14.13 8.16 -5.44
CA LYS A 34 15.48 8.75 -5.48
C LYS A 34 16.46 8.03 -6.41
N TYR A 35 16.21 6.77 -6.76
CA TYR A 35 17.09 6.00 -7.64
C TYR A 35 16.78 6.19 -9.12
N THR A 36 15.51 6.40 -9.47
CA THR A 36 15.04 6.51 -10.85
C THR A 36 14.61 7.92 -11.23
N GLY A 37 14.40 8.81 -10.25
CA GLY A 37 13.82 10.14 -10.43
C GLY A 37 12.32 10.11 -10.77
N GLN A 38 11.67 8.94 -10.73
CA GLN A 38 10.28 8.82 -11.13
C GLN A 38 9.34 9.31 -10.03
N SER A 39 8.44 10.22 -10.37
CA SER A 39 7.40 10.70 -9.46
C SER A 39 6.14 9.84 -9.52
N PHE A 40 5.73 9.34 -8.36
CA PHE A 40 4.48 8.59 -8.15
C PHE A 40 3.41 9.42 -7.45
N GLU A 41 3.62 10.73 -7.36
CA GLU A 41 2.75 11.67 -6.66
C GLU A 41 1.31 11.65 -7.18
N HIS A 42 1.14 11.37 -8.48
CA HIS A 42 -0.15 11.20 -9.15
C HIS A 42 -1.04 10.09 -8.54
N ARG A 43 -0.48 9.17 -7.72
CA ARG A 43 -1.22 8.08 -7.06
C ARG A 43 -1.71 8.44 -5.66
N ARG A 44 -1.37 9.62 -5.14
CA ARG A 44 -1.74 10.06 -3.78
C ARG A 44 -3.26 9.99 -3.56
N GLN A 45 -4.04 10.52 -4.50
CA GLN A 45 -5.51 10.53 -4.38
C GLN A 45 -6.08 9.11 -4.37
N TRP A 46 -5.64 8.27 -5.31
CA TRP A 46 -6.03 6.86 -5.37
C TRP A 46 -5.71 6.10 -4.06
N MET A 47 -4.55 6.39 -3.45
CA MET A 47 -4.18 5.80 -2.17
C MET A 47 -5.11 6.24 -1.03
N VAL A 48 -5.44 7.53 -0.94
CA VAL A 48 -6.35 8.08 0.07
C VAL A 48 -7.74 7.45 -0.06
N GLU A 49 -8.29 7.39 -1.28
CA GLU A 49 -9.58 6.75 -1.55
C GLU A 49 -9.59 5.28 -1.15
N ARG A 50 -8.49 4.55 -1.43
CA ARG A 50 -8.33 3.16 -1.03
C ARG A 50 -8.28 3.00 0.48
N MET A 51 -7.65 3.93 1.20
CA MET A 51 -7.59 3.90 2.66
C MET A 51 -8.93 4.20 3.32
N HIS A 52 -9.78 5.02 2.70
CA HIS A 52 -11.14 5.28 3.20
C HIS A 52 -12.11 4.12 2.97
N GLN A 53 -11.76 3.16 2.10
CA GLN A 53 -12.58 1.98 1.78
C GLN A 53 -12.19 0.72 2.58
N LEU A 54 -11.16 0.81 3.43
CA LEU A 54 -10.68 -0.28 4.29
C LEU A 54 -11.20 -0.10 5.71
#